data_AF-A0A554K516-F1
#
_entry.id   AF-A0A554K516-F1
#
_cell.length_a   1.000
_cell.length_b   1.000
_cell.length_c   1.000
_cell.angle_alpha   90.00
_cell.angle_beta   90.00
_cell.angle_gamma   90.00
#
_symmetry.space_group_name_H-M   'P 1'
#
loop_
_entity.id
_entity.type
_entity.pdbx_description
1 polymer ?
#
loop_
_entity_poly.entity_id
_entity_poly.type
_entity_poly.pdbx_seq_one_letter_code
_entity_poly.pdbx_strand_id
1 'polypeptide(L)' 'MTQKVLKVGDSAAVTIPKEYLGELGLKPGDEVSVEFDRKKLKFSVGLSKAAARRQRRIAELTLNFINRYRKDLEALAKK' A
#
# COMPACT_ATOMS: atom_id res chain seq x y z
N MET A 1 -21.12 -13.17 5.41
CA MET A 1 -20.06 -14.09 5.84
C MET A 1 -19.61 -13.71 7.23
N THR A 2 -19.40 -14.69 8.11
CA THR A 2 -18.83 -14.50 9.44
C THR A 2 -17.56 -15.34 9.54
N GLN A 3 -16.46 -14.70 9.95
CA GLN A 3 -15.15 -15.35 10.13
C GLN A 3 -14.81 -15.35 11.62
N LYS A 4 -14.13 -16.39 12.09
CA LYS A 4 -13.66 -16.43 13.48
C LYS A 4 -12.38 -15.61 13.64
N VAL A 5 -12.19 -15.07 14.84
CA VAL A 5 -10.94 -14.47 15.26
C VAL A 5 -10.00 -15.59 15.73
N LEU A 6 -8.77 -15.59 15.22
CA LEU A 6 -7.73 -16.57 15.52
C LEU A 6 -6.67 -15.94 16.42
N LYS A 7 -6.16 -16.69 17.40
CA LYS A 7 -5.01 -16.28 18.20
C LYS A 7 -3.73 -16.48 17.38
N VAL A 8 -2.90 -15.43 17.29
CA VAL A 8 -1.60 -15.45 16.59
C VAL A 8 -0.56 -14.84 17.51
N GLY A 9 0.23 -15.68 18.19
CA GLY A 9 1.17 -15.22 19.23
C GLY A 9 0.42 -14.43 20.32
N ASP A 10 0.87 -13.20 20.57
CA ASP A 10 0.22 -12.26 21.50
C ASP A 10 -0.89 -11.41 20.85
N SER A 11 -1.16 -11.63 19.55
CA SER A 11 -2.12 -10.88 18.75
C SER A 11 -3.32 -11.73 18.30
N ALA A 12 -4.23 -11.10 17.57
CA ALA A 12 -5.41 -11.73 16.98
C ALA A 12 -5.47 -11.44 15.47
N ALA A 13 -5.95 -12.40 14.69
CA ALA A 13 -6.09 -12.30 13.24
C ALA A 13 -7.48 -12.74 12.77
N VAL A 14 -7.90 -12.26 11.60
CA VAL A 14 -9.12 -12.71 10.91
C VAL A 14 -8.72 -13.16 9.51
N THR A 15 -9.30 -14.26 9.05
CA THR A 15 -9.05 -14.80 7.72
C THR A 15 -9.81 -14.00 6.66
N ILE A 16 -9.08 -13.45 5.70
CA ILE A 16 -9.65 -12.81 4.51
C ILE A 16 -9.82 -13.88 3.42
N PRO A 17 -11.04 -14.15 2.93
CA PRO A 17 -11.29 -15.05 1.82
C PRO A 17 -10.51 -14.69 0.56
N LYS A 18 -10.18 -15.71 -0.23
CA LYS A 18 -9.40 -15.57 -1.47
C LYS A 18 -10.09 -14.68 -2.51
N GLU A 19 -11.42 -14.71 -2.56
CA GLU A 19 -12.24 -13.87 -3.45
C GLU A 19 -11.96 -12.38 -3.22
N TYR A 20 -11.95 -11.94 -1.95
CA TYR A 20 -11.69 -10.54 -1.59
C TYR A 20 -10.21 -10.15 -1.70
N LEU A 21 -9.27 -11.09 -1.57
CA LEU A 21 -7.85 -10.79 -1.81
C LEU A 21 -7.61 -10.30 -3.25
N GLY A 22 -8.28 -10.92 -4.23
CA GLY A 22 -8.22 -10.50 -5.63
C GLY A 22 -8.82 -9.12 -5.86
N GLU A 23 -10.02 -8.86 -5.31
CA GLU A 23 -10.71 -7.57 -5.44
C GLU A 23 -9.97 -6.42 -4.76
N LEU A 24 -9.37 -6.69 -3.60
CA LEU A 24 -8.57 -5.70 -2.84
C LEU A 24 -7.16 -5.54 -3.39
N GLY A 25 -6.73 -6.41 -4.32
CA GLY A 25 -5.37 -6.44 -4.85
C GLY A 25 -4.31 -6.75 -3.80
N LEU A 26 -4.68 -7.43 -2.71
CA LEU A 26 -3.81 -7.75 -1.58
C LEU A 26 -3.18 -9.12 -1.74
N LYS A 27 -1.89 -9.21 -1.42
CA LYS A 27 -1.12 -10.45 -1.34
C LYS A 27 -0.62 -10.70 0.08
N PRO A 28 -0.39 -11.97 0.47
CA PRO A 28 0.28 -12.26 1.74
C PRO A 28 1.63 -11.53 1.82
N GLY A 29 1.84 -10.77 2.89
CA GLY A 29 3.03 -9.95 3.08
C GLY A 29 2.88 -8.47 2.71
N ASP A 30 1.76 -8.08 2.10
CA ASP A 30 1.49 -6.66 1.81
C ASP A 30 1.24 -5.84 3.08
N GLU A 31 1.71 -4.60 3.07
CA GLU A 31 1.49 -3.65 4.16
C GLU A 31 0.13 -2.98 4.04
N VAL A 32 -0.71 -3.13 5.07
CA VAL A 32 -2.07 -2.58 5.11
C VAL A 32 -2.23 -1.61 6.27
N SER A 33 -3.10 -0.62 6.07
CA SER A 33 -3.52 0.28 7.15
C SER A 33 -4.76 -0.30 7.82
N VAL A 34 -4.71 -0.43 9.15
CA VAL A 34 -5.84 -0.86 9.97
C VAL A 34 -6.27 0.30 10.86
N GLU A 35 -7.51 0.75 10.69
CA GLU A 35 -8.10 1.82 11.50
C GLU A 35 -9.26 1.26 12.34
N PHE A 36 -9.35 1.66 13.61
CA PHE A 36 -10.43 1.27 14.50
C PHE A 36 -11.34 2.46 14.82
N ASP A 37 -12.57 2.42 14.30
CA ASP A 37 -13.62 3.36 14.68
C ASP A 37 -14.28 2.90 15.98
N ARG A 38 -13.93 3.57 17.09
CA ARG A 38 -14.46 3.29 18.43
C ARG A 38 -15.97 3.54 18.54
N LYS A 39 -16.53 4.47 17.77
CA LYS A 39 -17.96 4.81 17.85
C LYS A 39 -18.82 3.72 17.21
N LYS A 40 -18.30 3.12 16.13
CA LYS A 40 -18.98 2.08 15.36
C LYS A 40 -18.49 0.66 15.70
N LEU A 41 -17.51 0.53 16.60
CA LEU A 41 -16.81 -0.71 16.93
C LEU A 41 -16.38 -1.48 15.66
N LYS A 42 -15.81 -0.76 14.69
CA LYS A 42 -15.50 -1.29 13.36
C LYS A 42 -14.01 -1.15 13.06
N PHE A 43 -13.42 -2.23 12.58
CA PHE A 43 -12.11 -2.21 11.93
C PHE A 43 -12.28 -1.98 10.43
N SER A 44 -11.50 -1.04 9.90
CA SER A 44 -11.39 -0.81 8.46
C SER A 44 -9.97 -1.13 8.02
N VAL A 45 -9.85 -2.00 7.02
CA VAL A 45 -8.58 -2.36 6.40
C VAL A 45 -8.53 -1.70 5.03
N GLY A 46 -7.44 -0.99 4.74
CA GLY A 46 -7.20 -0.37 3.44
C GLY A 46 -5.75 -0.47 3.03
N LEU A 47 -5.48 -0.19 1.75
CA LEU A 47 -4.12 -0.07 1.26
C LEU A 47 -3.37 1.00 2.04
N SER A 48 -2.15 0.68 2.48
CA SER A 48 -1.32 1.63 3.21
C SER A 48 -1.08 2.89 2.37
N LYS A 49 -1.66 4.02 2.80
CA LYS A 49 -1.39 5.33 2.19
C LYS A 49 0.08 5.72 2.33
N ALA A 50 0.82 5.13 3.27
CA ALA A 50 2.24 5.42 3.47
C ALA A 50 3.08 4.94 2.28
N ALA A 51 2.80 3.74 1.76
CA ALA A 51 3.42 3.23 0.53
C ALA A 51 3.09 4.15 -0.66
N ALA A 52 1.81 4.51 -0.82
CA ALA A 52 1.37 5.44 -1.85
C ALA A 52 2.01 6.84 -1.73
N ARG A 53 2.20 7.35 -0.50
CA ARG A 53 2.83 8.65 -0.25
C ARG A 53 4.33 8.63 -0.53
N ARG A 54 5.02 7.54 -0.19
CA ARG A 54 6.43 7.33 -0.54
C ARG A 54 6.61 7.24 -2.05
N GLN A 55 5.78 6.46 -2.75
CA GLN A 55 5.81 6.35 -4.21
C GLN A 55 5.49 7.68 -4.90
N ARG A 56 4.51 8.45 -4.41
CA ARG A 56 4.25 9.80 -4.91
C ARG A 56 5.45 10.72 -4.75
N ARG A 57 6.10 10.71 -3.59
CA ARG A 57 7.30 11.54 -3.34
C ARG A 57 8.46 11.16 -4.25
N ILE A 58 8.68 9.87 -4.47
CA ILE A 58 9.70 9.38 -5.41
C ILE A 58 9.35 9.84 -6.83
N ALA A 59 8.11 9.66 -7.27
CA ALA A 59 7.66 10.08 -8.60
C ALA A 59 7.85 11.59 -8.84
N GLU A 60 7.50 12.43 -7.86
CA GLU A 60 7.72 13.88 -7.94
C GLU A 60 9.21 14.23 -8.03
N LEU A 61 10.06 13.61 -7.20
CA LEU A 61 11.50 13.84 -7.24
C LEU A 61 12.11 13.40 -8.57
N THR A 62 11.72 12.24 -9.08
CA THR A 62 12.15 11.72 -10.37
C THR A 62 11.71 12.62 -11.51
N LEU A 63 10.46 13.08 -11.52
CA LEU A 63 9.96 13.99 -12.54
C LEU A 63 10.71 15.34 -12.52
N ASN A 64 10.96 15.88 -11.33
CA ASN A 64 11.73 17.11 -11.17
C ASN A 64 13.18 16.95 -11.64
N PHE A 65 13.81 15.81 -11.35
CA PHE A 65 15.15 15.48 -11.82
C PHE A 65 15.19 15.40 -13.35
N ILE A 66 14.26 14.65 -13.96
CA ILE A 66 14.16 14.52 -15.42
C ILE A 66 13.97 15.88 -16.07
N ASN A 67 13.09 16.72 -15.53
CA ASN A 67 12.83 18.05 -16.08
C ASN A 67 14.04 18.97 -15.96
N ARG A 68 14.76 18.93 -14.83
CA ARG A 68 15.95 19.76 -14.61
C ARG A 68 17.10 19.38 -15.55
N TYR A 69 17.30 18.09 -15.80
CA TYR A 69 18.44 17.59 -16.58
C TYR A 69 18.05 17.02 -17.94
N ARG A 70 16.89 17.42 -18.50
CA ARG A 70 16.33 16.81 -19.72
C ARG A 70 17.33 16.78 -20.88
N LYS A 71 17.99 17.90 -21.17
CA LYS A 71 18.97 18.00 -22.26
C LYS A 71 20.16 17.08 -22.06
N ASP A 72 20.66 16.98 -20.82
CA ASP A 72 21.81 16.14 -20.49
C ASP A 72 21.44 14.65 -20.58
N LEU A 73 20.24 14.29 -20.10
CA LEU A 73 19.70 12.93 -20.19
C LEU A 73 19.47 12.51 -21.65
N GLU A 74 18.97 13.42 -22.49
CA GLU A 74 18.79 13.18 -23.93
C GLU A 74 20.14 13.04 -24.66
N ALA A 75 21.15 13.81 -24.27
CA ALA A 75 22.52 13.67 -24.79
C ALA A 75 23.16 12.34 -24.34
N LEU A 76 22.89 11.90 -23.11
CA LEU A 76 23.37 10.62 -22.57
C LEU A 76 22.73 9.42 -23.29
N ALA A 77 21.44 9.52 -23.62
CA ALA A 77 20.69 8.45 -24.28
C ALA A 77 21.05 8.28 -25.78
N LYS A 78 21.65 9.31 -26.40
CA LYS A 78 22.13 9.28 -27.79
C LYS A 78 23.56 8.73 -27.93
N LYS A 79 24.19 8.39 -26.81
CA LYS A 79 25.51 7.77 -26.75
C LYS A 79 25.37 6.26 -26.67
#